data_AF-A0A7Y2XIJ7-F1
#
_entry.id   AF-A0A7Y2XIJ7-F1
#
_cell.length_a   1.000
_cell.length_b   1.000
_cell.length_c   1.000
_cell.angle_alpha   90.00
_cell.angle_beta   90.00
_cell.angle_gamma   90.00
#
_symmetry.space_group_name_H-M   'P 1'
#
loop_
_entity.id
_entity.type
_entity.pdbx_description
1 polymer ?
#
loop_
_entity_poly.entity_id
_entity_poly.type
_entity_poly.pdbx_seq_one_letter_code
_entity_poly.pdbx_strand_id
1 'polypeptide(L)' 'PAQLGVRGIPALFLFKNGEVVSNKTGAAPKAALKGWIDESI' A
#
# COMPACT_ATOMS: atom_id res chain seq x y z
N PRO A 1 6.29 -18.03 6.62
CA PRO A 1 6.35 -16.72 5.92
C PRO A 1 5.09 -15.90 6.20
N ALA A 2 5.19 -14.61 6.51
CA ALA A 2 4.01 -13.77 6.75
C ALA A 2 3.23 -13.59 5.43
N GLN A 3 1.89 -13.65 5.50
CA GLN A 3 0.98 -13.64 4.34
C GLN A 3 1.18 -12.45 3.39
N LEU A 4 1.61 -11.29 3.91
CA LEU A 4 1.84 -10.06 3.14
C LEU A 4 3.33 -9.65 3.05
N GLY A 5 4.25 -10.45 3.60
CA GLY A 5 5.69 -10.21 3.45
C GLY A 5 6.20 -8.86 3.98
N VAL A 6 5.60 -8.28 5.02
CA VAL A 6 6.01 -6.98 5.59
C VAL A 6 7.48 -7.01 6.03
N ARG A 7 8.31 -6.08 5.53
CA ARG A 7 9.74 -5.94 5.85
C ARG A 7 10.11 -4.65 6.57
N GLY A 8 9.16 -3.73 6.74
CA GLY A 8 9.34 -2.44 7.41
C GLY A 8 8.00 -1.76 7.67
N ILE A 9 7.95 -0.85 8.67
CA ILE A 9 6.73 -0.16 9.11
C ILE A 9 6.88 1.37 9.00
N PRO A 10 5.79 2.12 8.74
CA PRO A 10 4.44 1.65 8.42
C PRO A 10 4.37 1.04 7.00
N ALA A 11 3.47 0.07 6.80
CA ALA A 11 3.23 -0.59 5.51
C ALA A 11 1.75 -0.50 5.13
N LEU A 12 1.50 -0.13 3.88
CA LEU A 12 0.16 -0.02 3.28
C LEU A 12 0.04 -1.03 2.14
N PHE A 13 -1.11 -1.68 2.05
CA PHE A 13 -1.48 -2.61 0.97
C PHE A 13 -2.85 -2.21 0.44
N LEU A 14 -2.96 -2.11 -0.88
CA LEU A 14 -4.23 -1.84 -1.55
C LEU A 14 -4.77 -3.14 -2.13
N PHE A 15 -6.03 -3.42 -1.82
CA PHE A 15 -6.75 -4.59 -2.29
C PHE A 15 -7.90 -4.18 -3.21
N LYS A 16 -8.08 -4.90 -4.31
CA LYS A 16 -9.22 -4.78 -5.21
C LYS A 16 -9.74 -6.18 -5.48
N ASN A 17 -11.04 -6.40 -5.27
CA ASN A 17 -11.68 -7.72 -5.45
C ASN A 17 -11.02 -8.88 -4.69
N GLY A 18 -10.40 -8.60 -3.53
CA GLY A 18 -9.72 -9.62 -2.71
C GLY A 18 -8.27 -9.89 -3.10
N GLU A 19 -7.74 -9.24 -4.14
CA GLU A 19 -6.35 -9.37 -4.57
C GLU A 19 -5.53 -8.11 -4.28
N VAL A 20 -4.24 -8.27 -4.01
CA VAL A 20 -3.32 -7.14 -3.79
C VAL A 20 -2.98 -6.50 -5.13
N VAL A 21 -3.27 -5.20 -5.26
CA VAL A 21 -2.98 -4.44 -6.49
C VAL A 21 -1.83 -3.46 -6.32
N SER A 22 -1.51 -3.06 -5.08
CA SER A 22 -0.41 -2.12 -4.80
C SER A 22 0.08 -2.24 -3.37
N ASN A 23 1.34 -1.89 -3.13
CA ASN A 23 1.92 -1.84 -1.78
C ASN A 23 2.83 -0.61 -1.64
N LYS A 24 2.91 -0.06 -0.43
CA LYS A 24 3.76 1.09 -0.10
C LYS A 24 4.36 0.90 1.29
N THR A 25 5.66 1.15 1.44
CA THR A 25 6.35 1.12 2.74
C THR A 25 6.86 2.52 3.08
N GLY A 26 6.81 2.88 4.36
CA GLY A 26 7.26 4.16 4.87
C GLY A 26 6.14 5.20 4.98
N ALA A 27 6.37 6.21 5.81
CA ALA A 27 5.43 7.31 5.98
C ALA A 27 5.47 8.25 4.77
N ALA A 28 4.32 8.79 4.38
CA ALA A 28 4.21 9.77 3.31
C ALA A 28 3.16 10.85 3.64
N PRO A 29 3.29 12.08 3.08
CA PRO A 29 2.28 13.12 3.25
C PRO A 29 0.93 12.75 2.63
N LYS A 30 -0.16 13.35 3.14
CA LYS A 30 -1.54 13.11 2.68
C LYS A 30 -1.70 13.22 1.15
N ALA A 31 -1.10 14.24 0.53
CA ALA A 31 -1.19 14.44 -0.92
C ALA A 31 -0.57 13.28 -1.71
N ALA A 32 0.59 12.77 -1.26
CA ALA A 32 1.27 11.64 -1.89
C ALA A 32 0.49 10.32 -1.69
N LEU A 33 -0.16 10.14 -0.54
CA LEU A 33 -1.03 8.98 -0.31
C LEU A 33 -2.27 9.02 -1.20
N LYS A 34 -2.88 10.20 -1.36
CA LYS A 34 -4.03 10.37 -2.27
C LYS A 34 -3.64 10.03 -3.71
N GLY A 35 -2.56 10.60 -4.22
CA GLY A 35 -2.08 10.31 -5.58
C GLY A 35 -1.79 8.82 -5.78
N TRP A 36 -1.12 8.19 -4.82
CA TRP A 36 -0.86 6.75 -4.86
C TRP A 36 -2.14 5.89 -4.92
N ILE A 37 -3.17 6.25 -4.16
CA ILE A 37 -4.46 5.57 -4.21
C ILE A 37 -5.07 5.74 -5.61
N ASP A 38 -5.18 6.98 -6.09
CA ASP A 38 -5.80 7.31 -7.38
C ASP A 38 -5.09 6.60 -8.58
N GLU A 39 -3.75 6.46 -8.51
CA GLU A 39 -2.94 5.74 -9.52
C GLU A 39 -3.10 4.21 -9.46
N SER A 40 -3.53 3.66 -8.32
CA SER A 40 -3.57 2.22 -8.08
C SER A 40 -4.96 1.59 -8.23
N ILE A 41 -5.99 2.37 -8.60
CA ILE A 41 -7.39 1.92 -8.81
C ILE A 41 -7.66 1.56 -10.27
#